data_AF-A0A967SE98-F1
#
_entry.id   AF-A0A967SE98-F1
#
_cell.length_a   1.000
_cell.length_b   1.000
_cell.length_c   1.000
_cell.angle_alpha   90.00
_cell.angle_beta   90.00
_cell.angle_gamma   90.00
#
_symmetry.space_group_name_H-M   'P 1'
#
loop_
_entity.id
_entity.type
_entity.pdbx_description
1 polymer ?
#
loop_
_entity_poly.entity_id
_entity_poly.type
_entity_poly.pdbx_seq_one_letter_code
_entity_poly.pdbx_strand_id
1 'polypeptide(L)' 'KPSAALQRYVEERFAREDGILADLRRALKDRGFPEIQVSPSTGRTLQLLVAASGGMRVLEVGTLGGYSAI' A
#
# COMPACT_ATOMS: atom_id res chain seq x y z
N LYS A 1 -6.50 4.55 18.37
CA LYS A 1 -5.41 4.47 17.35
C LYS A 1 -4.33 3.54 17.89
N PRO A 2 -3.87 2.53 17.13
CA PRO A 2 -2.71 1.73 17.52
C PRO A 2 -1.49 2.65 17.76
N SER A 3 -0.59 2.25 18.65
CA SER A 3 0.63 3.02 18.91
C SER A 3 1.54 3.00 17.68
N ALA A 4 2.39 4.02 17.54
CA ALA A 4 3.39 4.05 16.46
C ALA A 4 4.33 2.84 16.51
N ALA A 5 4.61 2.32 17.71
CA ALA A 5 5.41 1.11 17.88
C ALA A 5 4.69 -0.14 17.36
N LEU A 6 3.39 -0.29 17.66
CA LEU A 6 2.59 -1.41 17.15
C LEU A 6 2.45 -1.34 15.62
N GLN A 7 2.25 -0.15 15.08
CA GLN A 7 2.11 0.02 13.63
C GLN A 7 3.40 -0.35 12.88
N ARG A 8 4.57 0.09 13.38
CA ARG A 8 5.87 -0.35 12.83
C ARG A 8 6.06 -1.86 12.93
N TYR A 9 5.73 -2.46 14.07
CA TYR A 9 5.83 -3.92 14.24
C TYR A 9 5.00 -4.66 13.19
N VAL A 10 3.77 -4.21 12.93
CA VAL A 10 2.90 -4.82 11.91
C VAL A 10 3.50 -4.64 10.51
N GLU A 11 3.94 -3.44 10.17
CA GLU A 11 4.50 -3.13 8.84
C GLU A 11 5.78 -3.93 8.57
N GLU A 12 6.70 -4.00 9.53
CA GLU A 12 7.95 -4.75 9.41
C GLU A 12 7.75 -6.26 9.28
N ARG A 13 6.72 -6.82 9.94
CA ARG A 13 6.48 -8.27 9.99
C ARG A 13 5.57 -8.77 8.88
N PHE A 14 4.59 -7.98 8.47
CA PHE A 14 3.51 -8.46 7.61
C PHE A 14 3.33 -7.66 6.33
N ALA A 15 3.82 -6.42 6.25
CA ALA A 15 3.52 -5.51 5.15
C ALA A 15 4.75 -4.72 4.67
N ARG A 16 5.89 -5.39 4.61
CA ARG A 16 7.12 -4.80 4.12
C ARG A 16 7.01 -4.55 2.62
N GLU A 17 7.26 -3.31 2.21
CA GLU A 17 7.30 -2.91 0.80
C GLU A 17 8.45 -3.64 0.07
N ASP A 18 8.23 -3.98 -1.20
CA ASP A 18 9.32 -4.35 -2.10
C ASP A 18 10.03 -3.10 -2.65
N GLY A 19 11.06 -3.32 -3.46
CA GLY A 19 11.83 -2.23 -4.07
C GLY A 19 10.97 -1.32 -4.95
N ILE A 20 10.01 -1.89 -5.68
CA ILE A 20 9.17 -1.18 -6.65
C ILE A 20 8.22 -0.23 -5.92
N LEU A 21 7.52 -0.70 -4.88
CA LEU A 21 6.62 0.11 -4.07
C LEU A 21 7.38 1.21 -3.32
N ALA A 22 8.57 0.90 -2.78
CA ALA A 22 9.41 1.89 -2.11
C ALA A 22 9.91 2.98 -3.08
N ASP A 23 10.34 2.60 -4.29
CA ASP A 23 10.76 3.53 -5.34
C ASP A 23 9.60 4.41 -5.83
N LEU A 24 8.43 3.81 -6.07
CA LEU A 24 7.24 4.53 -6.48
C LEU A 24 6.85 5.59 -5.44
N ARG A 25 6.80 5.21 -4.16
CA ARG A 25 6.45 6.13 -3.08
C ARG A 25 7.43 7.31 -2.99
N ARG A 26 8.74 7.07 -3.16
CA ARG A 26 9.74 8.14 -3.26
C ARG A 26 9.49 9.03 -4.47
N ALA A 27 9.29 8.45 -5.65
CA ALA A 27 9.08 9.21 -6.88
C ALA A 27 7.81 10.09 -6.85
N LEU A 28 6.71 9.60 -6.26
CA LEU A 28 5.49 10.39 -6.09
C LEU A 28 5.71 11.59 -5.17
N LYS A 29 6.43 11.38 -4.07
CA LYS A 29 6.81 12.45 -3.15
C LYS A 29 7.67 13.51 -3.84
N ASP A 30 8.70 13.09 -4.57
CA ASP A 30 9.62 14.00 -5.27
C ASP A 30 8.92 14.81 -6.37
N ARG A 31 7.84 14.27 -6.95
CA ARG A 31 7.00 14.95 -7.94
C ARG A 31 5.90 15.82 -7.33
N GLY A 32 5.82 15.93 -6.01
CA GLY A 32 4.82 16.76 -5.33
C GLY A 32 3.40 16.22 -5.38
N PHE A 33 3.23 14.91 -5.57
CA PHE A 33 1.90 14.30 -5.43
C PHE A 33 1.43 14.39 -3.98
N PRO A 34 0.11 14.52 -3.74
CA PRO A 34 -0.42 14.46 -2.39
C PRO A 34 -0.15 13.07 -1.78
N GLU A 35 0.42 13.02 -0.58
CA GLU A 35 0.75 11.77 0.15
C GLU A 35 -0.52 11.11 0.74
N ILE A 36 -1.49 10.79 -0.12
CA ILE A 36 -2.77 10.16 0.25
C ILE A 36 -2.83 8.67 -0.12
N GLN A 37 -1.72 8.08 -0.56
CA GLN A 37 -1.66 6.63 -0.73
C GLN A 37 -1.95 5.91 0.61
N VAL A 38 -2.53 4.72 0.52
CA VAL A 38 -2.74 3.85 1.69
C VAL A 38 -1.40 3.48 2.34
N SER A 39 -1.43 3.13 3.64
CA SER A 39 -0.24 2.60 4.30
C SER A 39 0.15 1.23 3.72
N PRO A 40 1.41 0.78 3.88
CA PRO A 40 1.82 -0.55 3.44
C PRO A 40 0.95 -1.67 4.03
N SER A 41 0.61 -1.56 5.32
CA SER A 41 -0.29 -2.48 6.04
C SER A 41 -1.69 -2.55 5.43
N THR A 42 -2.26 -1.42 5.01
CA THR A 42 -3.54 -1.39 4.30
C THR A 42 -3.42 -1.97 2.89
N GLY A 43 -2.38 -1.62 2.12
CA GLY A 43 -2.13 -2.21 0.80
C GLY A 43 -2.03 -3.74 0.85
N ARG A 44 -1.30 -4.28 1.84
CA ARG A 44 -1.22 -5.74 2.05
C ARG A 44 -2.56 -6.38 2.39
N THR A 45 -3.41 -5.67 3.14
CA THR A 45 -4.76 -6.14 3.45
C THR A 45 -5.62 -6.21 2.19
N LEU A 46 -5.54 -5.22 1.30
CA LEU A 46 -6.22 -5.26 0.00
C LEU A 46 -5.74 -6.45 -0.84
N GLN A 47 -4.43 -6.70 -0.90
CA GLN A 47 -3.86 -7.87 -1.58
C GLN A 47 -4.42 -9.19 -1.03
N LEU A 48 -4.50 -9.32 0.30
CA LEU A 48 -5.08 -10.49 0.96
C LEU A 48 -6.57 -10.66 0.59
N LEU A 49 -7.35 -9.58 0.60
CA LEU A 49 -8.77 -9.62 0.25
C LEU A 49 -8.98 -10.04 -1.21
N VAL A 50 -8.18 -9.51 -2.14
CA VAL A 50 -8.24 -9.89 -3.56
C VAL A 50 -7.93 -11.38 -3.72
N ALA A 51 -6.86 -11.87 -3.07
CA ALA A 51 -6.50 -13.28 -3.12
C ALA A 51 -7.58 -14.20 -2.51
N ALA A 52 -8.13 -13.81 -1.35
CA ALA A 52 -9.18 -14.56 -0.66
C ALA A 52 -10.51 -14.57 -1.44
N SER A 53 -10.77 -13.53 -2.23
CA SER A 53 -11.97 -13.42 -3.07
C SER A 53 -11.88 -14.22 -4.38
N GLY A 54 -10.78 -14.96 -4.61
CA GLY A 54 -10.53 -15.67 -5.87
C GLY A 54 -10.27 -14.73 -7.05
N GLY A 55 -9.75 -13.52 -6.76
CA GLY A 55 -9.75 -12.34 -7.61
C GLY A 55 -9.36 -12.58 -9.07
N MET A 56 -10.31 -12.30 -9.98
CA MET A 56 -10.06 -12.30 -11.42
C MET A 56 -10.20 -10.91 -12.05
N ARG A 57 -11.00 -10.00 -11.45
CA ARG A 57 -11.24 -8.64 -11.97
C ARG A 57 -11.51 -7.69 -10.81
N VAL A 58 -10.65 -6.67 -10.65
CA VAL A 58 -10.78 -5.63 -9.62
C VAL A 58 -10.94 -4.28 -10.32
N LEU A 59 -11.86 -3.45 -9.82
CA LEU A 59 -12.03 -2.06 -10.25
C LEU A 59 -11.52 -1.14 -9.14
N GLU A 60 -10.55 -0.30 -9.46
CA GLU A 60 -10.08 0.77 -8.58
C GLU A 60 -10.66 2.11 -9.02
N VAL A 61 -11.20 2.88 -8.07
CA VAL A 61 -11.68 4.25 -8.30
C VAL A 61 -10.82 5.21 -7.50
N GLY A 62 -9.99 5.98 -8.21
CA GLY A 62 -9.04 6.92 -7.61
C GLY A 62 -7.65 6.32 -7.40
N THR A 63 -6.85 6.32 -8.46
CA THR A 63 -5.55 5.62 -8.50
C THR A 63 -4.38 6.39 -7.90
N LEU A 64 -4.48 7.72 -7.79
CA LEU A 64 -3.36 8.58 -7.43
C LEU A 64 -2.13 8.25 -8.32
N GLY A 65 -1.12 7.60 -7.74
CA GLY A 65 0.10 7.16 -8.42
C GLY A 65 0.21 5.65 -8.61
N GLY A 66 -0.85 4.89 -8.33
CA GLY A 66 -0.93 3.45 -8.55
C GLY A 66 -0.42 2.58 -7.41
N TYR A 67 -0.10 3.14 -6.25
CA TYR A 67 0.48 2.39 -5.12
C TYR A 67 -0.41 1.24 -4.63
N SER A 68 -1.74 1.39 -4.62
CA SER A 68 -2.67 0.33 -4.22
C SER A 68 -2.90 -0.73 -5.28
N ALA A 69 -2.51 -0.45 -6.53
CA ALA A 69 -2.82 -1.27 -7.69
C ALA A 69 -1.70 -2.26 -8.06
N ILE A 70 -0.47 -2.04 -7.59
CA ILE A 70 0.72 -2.82 -7.97
C ILE A 70 1.33 -3.59 -6.80
#